data_AF-A0A9N9IZP3-F1
#
_entry.id   AF-A0A9N9IZP3-F1
#
_cell.length_a   1.000
_cell.length_b   1.000
_cell.length_c   1.000
_cell.angle_alpha   90.00
_cell.angle_beta   90.00
_cell.angle_gamma   90.00
#
_symmetry.space_group_name_H-M   'P 1'
#
loop_
_entity.id
_entity.type
_entity.pdbx_description
1 polymer ?
#
loop_
_entity_poly.entity_id
_entity_poly.type
_entity_poly.pdbx_seq_one_letter_code
_entity_poly.pdbx_strand_id
1 'polypeptide(L)'
;GNTILENYLQESSFDTNEDTTPQAIINLIKRCWSENPKDRPDAIELVNILGSFRQKESEIWSEIDSMEKNIDFNILTTEVSPSLNYKTSKQAIYTSRLITLPPVP
;
A
#
# COMPACT_ATOMS: atom_id res chain seq x y z
N GLY A 1 -12.41 -18.29 -22.12
CA GLY A 1 -11.70 -18.00 -20.87
C GLY A 1 -11.55 -16.51 -20.78
N ASN A 2 -11.95 -15.90 -19.67
CA ASN A 2 -12.18 -14.47 -19.56
C ASN A 2 -10.89 -13.72 -19.15
N THR A 3 -9.86 -13.86 -19.98
CA THR A 3 -8.48 -13.41 -19.70
C THR A 3 -8.37 -11.88 -19.53
N ILE A 4 -9.32 -11.11 -20.09
CA ILE A 4 -9.35 -9.65 -19.96
C ILE A 4 -9.78 -9.22 -18.55
N LEU A 5 -10.74 -9.92 -17.94
CA LEU A 5 -11.15 -9.65 -16.57
C LEU A 5 -10.13 -10.13 -15.55
N GLU A 6 -9.45 -11.26 -15.82
CA GLU A 6 -8.34 -11.75 -15.00
C GLU A 6 -7.15 -10.77 -14.99
N ASN A 7 -6.81 -10.18 -16.15
CA ASN A 7 -5.74 -9.17 -16.23
C ASN A 7 -6.13 -7.83 -15.60
N TYR A 8 -7.41 -7.42 -15.66
CA TYR A 8 -7.90 -6.18 -15.05
C TYR A 8 -7.87 -6.24 -13.51
N LEU A 9 -8.14 -7.40 -12.93
CA LEU A 9 -8.01 -7.64 -11.48
C LEU A 9 -6.55 -7.77 -11.02
N GLN A 10 -5.64 -8.20 -11.90
CA GLN A 10 -4.20 -8.16 -11.62
C GLN A 10 -3.63 -6.74 -11.61
N GLU A 11 -4.02 -5.87 -12.54
CA GLU A 11 -3.54 -4.48 -12.60
C GLU A 11 -4.07 -3.58 -11.46
N SER A 12 -5.12 -3.98 -10.75
CA SER A 12 -5.61 -3.30 -9.54
C SER A 12 -4.99 -3.85 -8.25
N SER A 13 -4.19 -4.93 -8.34
CA SER A 13 -3.59 -5.55 -7.16
C SER A 13 -2.45 -4.66 -6.65
N PHE A 14 -2.51 -4.37 -5.36
CA PHE A 14 -1.49 -3.59 -4.67
C PHE A 14 -0.16 -4.35 -4.73
N ASP A 15 0.87 -3.75 -5.35
CA ASP A 15 2.24 -4.29 -5.39
C ASP A 15 2.90 -4.19 -3.99
N THR A 16 2.36 -4.91 -2.99
CA THR A 16 3.08 -5.16 -1.73
C THR A 16 4.16 -6.18 -2.03
N ASN A 17 5.43 -5.83 -1.81
CA ASN A 17 6.49 -6.83 -1.75
C ASN A 17 6.29 -7.65 -0.47
N GLU A 18 5.69 -8.84 -0.61
CA GLU A 18 5.34 -9.73 0.51
C GLU A 18 6.58 -10.22 1.28
N ASP A 19 7.76 -10.24 0.64
CA ASP A 19 9.01 -10.71 1.26
C ASP A 19 9.67 -9.67 2.19
N THR A 20 9.27 -8.39 2.07
CA THR A 20 9.90 -7.26 2.80
C THR A 20 8.92 -6.42 3.59
N THR A 21 7.65 -6.82 3.62
CA THR A 21 6.57 -6.07 4.29
C THR A 21 5.93 -6.92 5.37
N PRO A 22 5.83 -6.45 6.63
CA PRO A 22 5.09 -7.15 7.69
C PRO A 22 3.68 -7.52 7.24
N GLN A 23 3.26 -8.77 7.49
CA GLN A 23 1.94 -9.28 7.16
C GLN A 23 0.81 -8.43 7.77
N ALA A 24 1.00 -7.88 8.96
CA ALA A 24 0.08 -6.93 9.58
C ALA A 24 -0.19 -5.70 8.69
N ILE A 25 0.84 -5.19 8.00
CA ILE A 25 0.73 -4.07 7.05
C ILE A 25 0.06 -4.51 5.76
N ILE A 26 0.44 -5.66 5.20
CA ILE A 26 -0.19 -6.23 3.99
C ILE A 26 -1.70 -6.38 4.21
N ASN A 27 -2.09 -6.96 5.34
CA ASN A 27 -3.49 -7.17 5.69
C ASN A 27 -4.25 -5.86 5.86
N LEU A 28 -3.64 -4.85 6.50
CA LEU A 28 -4.24 -3.54 6.64
C LEU A 28 -4.49 -2.87 5.28
N ILE A 29 -3.51 -2.94 4.37
CA ILE A 29 -3.63 -2.37 3.02
C ILE A 29 -4.73 -3.09 2.23
N LYS A 30 -4.78 -4.43 2.29
CA LYS A 30 -5.84 -5.24 1.66
C LYS A 30 -7.24 -4.80 2.15
N ARG A 31 -7.39 -4.53 3.45
CA ARG A 31 -8.65 -4.00 4.01
C ARG A 31 -8.96 -2.59 3.49
N CYS A 32 -8.00 -1.67 3.53
CA CYS A 32 -8.16 -0.30 3.03
C CYS A 32 -8.59 -0.25 1.55
N TRP A 33 -8.09 -1.19 0.75
CA TRP A 33 -8.36 -1.28 -0.69
C TRP A 33 -9.55 -2.18 -1.04
N SER A 34 -10.30 -2.71 -0.05
CA SER A 34 -11.42 -3.62 -0.34
C SER A 34 -12.44 -2.97 -1.27
N GLU A 35 -12.91 -3.72 -2.29
CA GLU A 35 -13.99 -3.28 -3.17
C GLU A 35 -15.29 -3.06 -2.38
N ASN A 36 -15.51 -3.87 -1.35
CA ASN A 36 -16.65 -3.74 -0.45
C ASN A 36 -16.36 -2.66 0.61
N PRO A 37 -17.14 -1.55 0.64
CA PRO A 37 -16.91 -0.46 1.59
C PRO A 37 -17.01 -0.88 3.06
N LYS A 38 -17.73 -1.97 3.39
CA LYS A 38 -17.88 -2.45 4.77
C LYS A 38 -16.63 -3.10 5.35
N ASP A 39 -15.73 -3.56 4.49
CA ASP A 39 -14.48 -4.21 4.93
C ASP A 39 -13.34 -3.20 5.12
N ARG A 40 -13.53 -1.97 4.60
CA ARG A 40 -12.59 -0.87 4.79
C ARG A 40 -12.65 -0.39 6.23
N PRO A 41 -11.50 -0.20 6.90
CA PRO A 41 -11.49 0.42 8.20
C PRO A 41 -11.94 1.88 8.08
N ASP A 42 -12.71 2.35 9.05
CA ASP A 42 -12.92 3.77 9.20
C ASP A 42 -11.66 4.46 9.74
N ALA A 43 -11.67 5.80 9.75
CA ALA A 43 -10.51 6.58 10.17
C ALA A 43 -10.12 6.32 11.64
N ILE A 44 -11.09 6.05 12.52
CA ILE A 44 -10.83 5.80 13.94
C ILE A 44 -10.21 4.41 14.10
N GLU A 45 -10.77 3.40 13.42
CA GLU A 45 -10.21 2.05 13.40
C GLU A 45 -8.78 2.06 12.87
N LEU A 46 -8.53 2.75 11.75
CA LEU A 46 -7.20 2.86 11.15
C LEU A 46 -6.20 3.51 12.11
N VAL A 47 -6.58 4.59 12.81
CA VAL A 47 -5.72 5.24 13.80
C VAL A 47 -5.41 4.31 14.97
N ASN A 48 -6.38 3.52 15.43
CA ASN A 48 -6.17 2.58 16.52
C ASN A 48 -5.23 1.44 16.12
N ILE A 49 -5.39 0.89 14.91
CA ILE A 49 -4.51 -0.15 14.36
C ILE A 49 -3.08 0.39 14.23
N LEU A 50 -2.90 1.55 13.59
CA LEU A 50 -1.57 2.16 13.44
C LEU A 50 -0.96 2.59 14.78
N GLY A 51 -1.79 2.96 15.75
CA GLY A 51 -1.38 3.28 17.10
C GLY A 51 -0.88 2.06 17.87
N SER A 52 -1.48 0.88 17.67
CA SER A 52 -1.07 -0.36 18.34
C SER A 52 0.32 -0.82 17.90
N PHE A 53 0.70 -0.58 16.64
CA PHE A 53 2.03 -0.89 16.11
C PHE A 53 3.18 -0.17 16.80
N ARG A 54 2.90 0.93 17.52
CA ARG A 54 3.92 1.65 18.29
C ARG A 54 4.35 0.91 19.55
N GLN A 55 3.55 -0.04 20.02
CA GLN A 55 3.87 -0.83 21.20
C GLN A 55 4.86 -1.92 20.81
N LYS A 56 5.95 -2.05 21.57
CA LYS A 56 7.06 -2.96 21.25
C LYS A 56 6.64 -4.43 21.27
N GLU A 57 5.59 -4.74 22.01
CA GLU A 57 5.00 -6.08 22.15
C GLU A 57 3.93 -6.37 21.09
N SER A 58 3.71 -5.48 20.12
CA SER A 58 2.75 -5.74 19.04
C SER A 58 3.26 -6.79 18.07
N GLU A 59 2.32 -7.53 17.47
CA GLU A 59 2.55 -8.61 16.52
C GLU A 59 3.49 -8.20 15.36
N ILE A 60 3.37 -6.95 14.91
CA ILE A 60 4.20 -6.40 13.83
C ILE A 60 5.71 -6.42 14.13
N TRP A 61 6.12 -6.23 15.39
CA TRP A 61 7.55 -6.29 15.75
C TRP A 61 8.09 -7.71 15.66
N SER A 62 7.27 -8.71 16.00
CA SER A 62 7.68 -10.11 15.83
C SER A 62 7.83 -10.50 14.36
N GLU A 63 7.00 -9.92 13.49
CA GLU A 63 7.12 -10.09 12.04
C GLU A 63 8.38 -9.41 11.50
N ILE A 64 8.66 -8.17 11.91
CA ILE A 64 9.88 -7.43 11.54
C ILE A 64 11.14 -8.21 11.97
N ASP A 65 11.20 -8.66 13.22
CA ASP A 65 12.34 -9.42 13.74
C ASP A 65 12.57 -10.73 12.97
N SER A 66 11.50 -11.37 12.51
CA SER A 66 11.57 -12.57 11.66
C SER A 66 12.10 -12.24 10.27
N MET A 67 11.63 -11.15 9.67
CA MET A 67 12.07 -10.69 8.35
C MET A 67 13.54 -10.29 8.36
N GLU A 68 13.98 -9.51 9.34
CA GLU A 68 15.38 -9.07 9.46
C GLU A 68 16.38 -10.23 9.55
N LYS A 69 15.98 -11.37 10.15
CA LYS A 69 16.83 -12.57 10.21
C LYS A 69 16.98 -13.28 8.86
N ASN A 70 16.01 -13.11 7.98
CA ASN A 70 15.95 -13.81 6.68
C ASN A 70 16.42 -12.92 5.51
N ILE A 71 16.64 -11.63 5.75
CA ILE A 71 17.07 -10.67 4.73
C ILE A 71 18.60 -10.64 4.64
N ASP A 72 19.15 -10.93 3.44
CA ASP A 72 20.54 -10.60 3.11
C ASP A 72 20.64 -9.12 2.72
N PHE A 73 21.07 -8.29 3.66
CA PHE A 73 21.20 -6.83 3.50
C PHE A 73 22.10 -6.42 2.32
N ASN A 74 22.99 -7.29 1.85
CA ASN A 74 23.86 -6.98 0.71
C ASN A 74 23.09 -6.89 -0.62
N ILE A 75 21.93 -7.55 -0.75
CA ILE A 75 21.12 -7.54 -1.98
C ILE A 75 20.31 -6.24 -2.08
N LEU A 76 19.78 -5.76 -0.95
CA LEU A 76 18.89 -4.59 -0.89
C LEU A 76 19.57 -3.30 -1.35
N THR A 77 20.86 -3.11 -1.10
CA THR A 77 21.56 -1.85 -1.46
C THR A 77 21.76 -1.65 -2.96
N THR A 78 21.65 -2.71 -3.76
CA THR A 78 21.90 -2.67 -5.21
C THR A 78 20.66 -2.27 -6.03
N GLU A 79 19.46 -2.46 -5.46
CA GLU A 79 18.17 -2.23 -6.15
C GLU A 79 17.54 -0.86 -5.82
N VAL A 80 18.12 -0.08 -4.89
CA VAL A 80 17.52 1.19 -4.41
C VAL A 80 17.78 2.35 -5.36
N SER A 81 17.18 2.29 -6.54
CA SER A 81 16.54 3.44 -7.20
C SER A 81 15.76 2.91 -8.40
N PRO A 82 14.60 2.25 -8.20
CA PRO A 82 13.63 2.23 -9.26
C PRO A 82 13.17 3.67 -9.41
N SER A 83 13.63 4.35 -10.46
CA SER A 83 12.99 5.57 -10.91
C SER A 83 11.49 5.33 -10.90
N LEU A 84 10.74 6.06 -10.06
CA LEU A 84 9.29 5.95 -9.99
C LEU A 84 8.71 6.28 -11.37
N ASN A 85 8.51 5.24 -12.19
CA ASN A 85 7.92 5.36 -13.50
C ASN A 85 6.42 5.24 -13.33
N TYR A 86 5.81 6.26 -12.73
CA TYR A 86 4.36 6.34 -12.55
C TYR A 86 3.69 6.41 -13.92
N LYS A 87 3.17 5.27 -14.37
CA LYS A 87 2.34 5.20 -15.56
C LYS A 87 0.90 5.44 -15.14
N THR A 88 0.34 6.57 -15.54
CA THR A 88 -1.09 6.86 -15.35
C THR A 88 -1.92 5.76 -16.01
N SER A 89 -2.84 5.15 -15.26
CA SER A 89 -3.79 4.18 -15.81
C SER A 89 -4.55 4.80 -16.97
N LYS A 90 -4.79 4.03 -18.04
CA LYS A 90 -5.58 4.47 -19.20
C LYS A 90 -7.00 4.91 -18.82
N GLN A 91 -7.48 4.50 -17.64
CA GLN A 91 -8.81 4.81 -17.13
C GLN A 91 -8.82 5.96 -16.12
N ALA A 92 -7.66 6.54 -15.77
CA ALA A 92 -7.61 7.66 -14.85
C ALA A 92 -8.12 8.95 -15.52
N ILE A 93 -9.21 9.52 -14.99
CA ILE A 93 -9.80 10.80 -15.43
C ILE A 93 -9.30 11.97 -14.55
N TYR A 94 -8.52 11.67 -13.50
CA TYR A 94 -8.04 12.66 -12.55
C TYR A 94 -6.91 13.49 -13.18
N THR A 95 -7.29 14.57 -13.85
CA THR A 95 -6.38 15.65 -14.19
C THR A 95 -6.39 16.62 -13.03
N SER A 96 -5.25 16.80 -12.36
CA SER A 96 -5.08 17.94 -11.47
C SER A 96 -5.25 19.21 -12.30
N ARG A 97 -6.40 19.86 -12.17
CA ARG A 97 -6.63 21.17 -12.78
C ARG A 97 -6.16 22.20 -11.77
N LEU A 98 -5.32 23.13 -12.22
CA LEU A 98 -4.95 24.29 -11.41
C LEU A 98 -6.23 25.01 -11.00
N ILE A 99 -6.51 25.05 -9.70
CA ILE A 99 -7.64 25.79 -9.16
C ILE A 99 -7.32 27.27 -9.33
N THR A 100 -7.96 27.90 -10.30
CA THR A 100 -7.91 29.34 -10.46
C THR A 100 -8.92 29.94 -9.47
N LEU A 101 -8.40 30.40 -8.33
CA LEU A 101 -9.23 31.12 -7.37
C LEU A 101 -9.53 32.52 -7.93
N PRO A 102 -10.78 33.01 -7.86
CA PRO A 102 -11.06 34.41 -8.15
C PRO A 102 -10.32 35.30 -7.14
N PRO A 103 -9.94 36.54 -7.52
CA PRO A 103 -9.36 37.49 -6.58
C PRO A 103 -10.32 37.70 -5.40
N VAL A 104 -9.77 37.53 -4.19
CA VAL A 104 -10.50 37.78 -2.93
C VAL A 104 -10.74 39.30 -2.83
N PRO A 105 -11.98 39.75 -2.54
CA PRO A 105 -12.28 41.17 -2.36
C PRO A 105 -11.62 41.78 -1.13
#